data_AF-A0A227IYY3-F1
#
_entry.id   AF-A0A227IYY3-F1
#
_cell.length_a   1.000
_cell.length_b   1.000
_cell.length_c   1.000
_cell.angle_alpha   90.00
_cell.angle_beta   90.00
_cell.angle_gamma   90.00
#
_symmetry.space_group_name_H-M   'P 1'
#
loop_
_entity.id
_entity.type
_entity.pdbx_description
1 polymer ?
#
loop_
_entity_poly.entity_id
_entity_poly.type
_entity_poly.pdbx_seq_one_letter_code
_entity_poly.pdbx_strand_id
1 'polypeptide(L)'
;VRGDHELNEVKAENLPQVASPLEMASEEEIRELIGAGPGSLGPVGLELPFIVDRSVAVMSDFGAGANIDGKHYFGINWGRDVELGQ
;
A
#
# COMPACT_ATOMS: atom_id res chain seq x y z
N VAL A 1 1.77 3.56 -4.71
CA VAL A 1 2.68 4.31 -5.63
C VAL A 1 3.54 5.27 -4.82
N ARG A 2 4.58 5.87 -5.39
CA ARG A 2 5.38 6.90 -4.69
C ARG A 2 4.51 8.15 -4.50
N GLY A 3 4.71 8.91 -3.41
CA GLY A 3 3.79 10.00 -3.03
C GLY A 3 3.68 11.17 -4.03
N ASP A 4 4.60 11.27 -4.97
CA ASP A 4 4.61 12.23 -6.09
C ASP A 4 4.10 11.62 -7.41
N HIS A 5 3.63 10.37 -7.39
CA HIS A 5 3.03 9.68 -8.54
C HIS A 5 1.54 9.40 -8.28
N GLU A 6 0.77 9.25 -9.35
CA GLU A 6 -0.65 8.87 -9.29
C GLU A 6 -0.85 7.41 -9.77
N LEU A 7 -1.87 6.75 -9.23
CA LEU A 7 -2.28 5.43 -9.70
C LEU A 7 -2.85 5.56 -11.11
N ASN A 8 -2.40 4.70 -12.03
CA ASN A 8 -3.04 4.56 -13.33
C ASN A 8 -4.04 3.41 -13.28
N GLU A 9 -5.32 3.73 -13.30
CA GLU A 9 -6.42 2.76 -13.15
C GLU A 9 -6.39 1.70 -14.26
N VAL A 10 -6.16 2.10 -15.52
CA VAL A 10 -6.04 1.17 -16.65
C VAL A 10 -4.90 0.17 -16.43
N LYS A 11 -3.76 0.60 -15.88
CA LYS A 11 -2.66 -0.32 -15.54
C LYS A 11 -3.03 -1.24 -14.38
N ALA A 12 -3.75 -0.73 -13.39
CA ALA A 12 -4.21 -1.52 -12.24
C ALA A 12 -5.17 -2.61 -12.69
N GLU A 13 -6.18 -2.29 -13.51
CA GLU A 13 -7.16 -3.25 -14.06
C GLU A 13 -6.53 -4.33 -14.95
N ASN A 14 -5.35 -4.08 -15.52
CA ASN A 14 -4.59 -5.08 -16.29
C ASN A 14 -3.85 -6.10 -15.41
N LEU A 15 -3.83 -5.91 -14.08
CA LEU A 15 -3.21 -6.86 -13.15
C LEU A 15 -4.22 -7.95 -12.79
N PRO A 16 -3.83 -9.24 -12.83
CA PRO A 16 -4.75 -10.36 -12.59
C PRO A 16 -5.32 -10.41 -11.17
N GLN A 17 -4.70 -9.71 -10.21
CA GLN A 17 -5.16 -9.59 -8.83
C GLN A 17 -6.23 -8.52 -8.62
N VAL A 18 -6.45 -7.65 -9.61
CA VAL A 18 -7.31 -6.46 -9.50
C VAL A 18 -8.59 -6.69 -10.30
N ALA A 19 -9.74 -6.37 -9.71
CA ALA A 19 -11.02 -6.44 -10.41
C ALA A 19 -11.08 -5.41 -11.55
N SER A 20 -11.78 -5.76 -12.63
CA SER A 20 -12.11 -4.84 -13.73
C SER A 20 -13.63 -4.85 -13.94
N PRO A 21 -14.32 -3.70 -13.74
CA PRO A 21 -13.77 -2.37 -13.47
C PRO A 21 -13.16 -2.25 -12.07
N LEU A 22 -12.16 -1.37 -11.93
CA LEU A 22 -11.55 -1.04 -10.64
C LEU A 22 -12.57 -0.29 -9.77
N GLU A 23 -12.67 -0.72 -8.52
CA GLU A 23 -13.43 -0.03 -7.48
C GLU A 23 -12.53 0.18 -6.26
N MET A 24 -12.60 1.39 -5.69
CA MET A 24 -11.86 1.71 -4.46
C MET A 24 -12.64 1.20 -3.26
N ALA A 25 -11.94 0.57 -2.31
CA ALA A 25 -12.54 0.13 -1.06
C ALA A 25 -13.10 1.33 -0.26
N SER A 26 -14.21 1.10 0.42
CA SER A 26 -14.79 2.03 1.38
C SER A 26 -13.93 2.17 2.64
N GLU A 27 -14.10 3.26 3.40
CA GLU A 27 -13.36 3.44 4.66
C GLU A 27 -13.71 2.33 5.67
N GLU A 28 -14.98 1.92 5.69
CA GLU A 28 -15.50 0.85 6.53
C GLU A 28 -14.77 -0.47 6.24
N GLU A 29 -14.70 -0.89 4.96
CA GLU A 29 -14.00 -2.12 4.56
C GLU A 29 -12.50 -2.07 4.89
N ILE A 30 -11.86 -0.93 4.65
CA ILE A 30 -10.43 -0.71 4.96
C ILE A 30 -10.19 -0.90 6.47
N ARG A 31 -11.03 -0.29 7.31
CA ARG A 31 -10.91 -0.40 8.77
C ARG A 31 -11.19 -1.81 9.27
N GLU A 32 -12.17 -2.50 8.70
CA GLU A 32 -12.46 -3.89 9.05
C GLU A 32 -11.31 -4.84 8.71
N LEU A 33 -10.62 -4.63 7.58
CA LEU A 33 -9.54 -5.51 7.13
C LEU A 33 -8.17 -5.16 7.72
N ILE A 34 -7.87 -3.88 7.94
CA ILE A 34 -6.52 -3.39 8.31
C ILE A 34 -6.48 -2.88 9.75
N GLY A 35 -7.60 -2.42 10.31
CA GLY A 35 -7.68 -1.83 11.65
C GLY A 35 -7.31 -0.35 11.74
N ALA A 36 -7.06 0.32 10.60
CA ALA A 36 -6.77 1.74 10.50
C ALA A 36 -7.46 2.37 9.29
N GLY A 37 -7.65 3.68 9.32
CA GLY A 37 -8.28 4.43 8.24
C GLY A 37 -7.31 4.98 7.18
N PRO A 38 -7.86 5.57 6.10
CA PRO A 38 -7.09 6.27 5.09
C PRO A 38 -6.11 7.30 5.70
N GLY A 39 -4.90 7.38 5.14
CA GLY A 39 -3.83 8.25 5.65
C GLY A 39 -2.96 7.63 6.74
N SER A 40 -3.29 6.44 7.26
CA SER A 40 -2.43 5.69 8.20
C SER A 40 -2.07 4.29 7.71
N LEU A 41 -2.30 3.99 6.42
CA LEU A 41 -2.07 2.69 5.81
C LEU A 41 -0.63 2.54 5.27
N GLY A 42 -0.06 1.35 5.38
CA GLY A 42 1.25 1.04 4.83
C GLY A 42 1.57 -0.46 4.76
N PRO A 43 2.72 -0.82 4.18
CA PRO A 43 3.03 -2.22 3.85
C PRO A 43 3.53 -3.03 5.06
N VAL A 44 4.09 -2.38 6.09
CA VAL A 44 4.68 -3.08 7.24
C VAL A 44 3.59 -3.74 8.07
N GLY A 45 3.65 -5.07 8.20
CA GLY A 45 2.66 -5.86 8.94
C GLY A 45 1.29 -5.98 8.26
N LEU A 46 1.17 -5.58 6.99
CA LEU A 46 -0.05 -5.75 6.23
C LEU A 46 -0.21 -7.21 5.80
N GLU A 47 -1.29 -7.86 6.24
CA GLU A 47 -1.56 -9.28 5.92
C GLU A 47 -2.22 -9.47 4.54
N LEU A 48 -2.81 -8.40 3.99
CA LEU A 48 -3.40 -8.40 2.66
C LEU A 48 -2.32 -8.43 1.57
N PRO A 49 -2.56 -9.10 0.42
CA PRO A 49 -1.69 -8.98 -0.72
C PRO A 49 -1.66 -7.53 -1.20
N PHE A 50 -0.47 -7.04 -1.55
CA PHE A 50 -0.27 -5.70 -2.08
C PHE A 50 0.71 -5.73 -3.25
N ILE A 51 0.54 -4.77 -4.16
CA ILE A 51 1.36 -4.60 -5.35
C ILE A 51 2.05 -3.24 -5.25
N VAL A 52 3.36 -3.20 -5.52
CA VAL A 52 4.13 -1.97 -5.51
C VAL A 52 4.49 -1.52 -6.92
N ASP A 53 4.40 -0.21 -7.19
CA ASP A 53 4.93 0.34 -8.43
C ASP A 53 6.44 0.13 -8.51
N ARG A 54 6.98 0.01 -9.73
CA ARG A 54 8.41 -0.20 -9.99
C ARG A 54 9.28 0.87 -9.32
N SER A 55 8.81 2.12 -9.25
CA SER A 55 9.55 3.21 -8.59
C SER A 55 9.60 3.04 -7.08
N VAL A 56 8.57 2.43 -6.49
CA VAL A 56 8.48 2.14 -5.05
C VAL A 56 9.36 0.94 -4.68
N ALA A 57 9.47 -0.04 -5.58
CA ALA A 57 10.27 -1.24 -5.36
C ALA A 57 11.77 -0.96 -5.15
N VAL A 58 12.26 0.18 -5.65
CA VAL A 58 13.66 0.62 -5.50
C VAL A 58 13.85 1.70 -4.43
N MET A 59 12.82 2.02 -3.66
CA MET A 59 12.92 2.98 -2.55
C MET A 59 13.63 2.36 -1.34
N SER A 60 14.29 3.23 -0.59
CA SER A 60 14.91 2.93 0.71
C SER A 60 14.58 4.06 1.69
N ASP A 61 14.68 3.76 2.98
CA ASP A 61 14.44 4.68 4.09
C ASP A 61 13.14 5.51 4.00
N PHE A 62 12.09 4.90 3.44
CA PHE A 62 10.86 5.62 3.12
C PHE A 62 9.91 5.72 4.33
N GLY A 63 8.92 6.61 4.21
CA GLY A 63 7.82 6.74 5.16
C GLY A 63 6.54 6.11 4.62
N ALA A 64 5.79 5.44 5.49
CA ALA A 64 4.46 4.91 5.19
C ALA A 64 3.62 4.85 6.48
N GLY A 65 2.30 4.72 6.32
CA GLY A 65 1.40 4.53 7.47
C GLY A 65 1.74 3.25 8.25
N ALA A 66 1.46 3.27 9.55
CA ALA A 66 1.81 2.16 10.45
C ALA A 66 0.69 1.12 10.61
N ASN A 67 -0.40 1.22 9.83
CA ASN A 67 -1.65 0.47 10.04
C ASN A 67 -2.22 0.69 11.45
N ILE A 68 -1.97 1.87 12.01
CA ILE A 68 -2.48 2.36 13.29
C ILE A 68 -2.83 3.83 13.09
N ASP A 69 -4.05 4.23 13.43
CA ASP A 69 -4.54 5.59 13.22
C ASP A 69 -3.58 6.66 13.78
N GLY A 70 -3.22 7.61 12.92
CA GLY A 70 -2.37 8.74 13.26
C GLY A 70 -0.87 8.41 13.38
N LYS A 71 -0.43 7.20 13.04
CA LYS A 71 0.96 6.77 13.16
C LYS A 71 1.57 6.38 11.82
N HIS A 72 2.87 6.65 11.72
CA HIS A 72 3.69 6.37 10.55
C HIS A 72 5.01 5.74 10.97
N TYR A 73 5.54 4.87 10.12
CA TYR A 73 6.93 4.45 10.16
C TYR A 73 7.76 5.35 9.26
N PHE A 74 9.02 5.56 9.65
CA PHE A 74 10.03 6.26 8.86
C PHE A 74 11.30 5.40 8.82
N GLY A 75 12.06 5.49 7.73
CA GLY A 75 13.26 4.68 7.55
C GLY A 75 12.98 3.23 7.16
N ILE A 76 11.82 2.96 6.53
CA ILE A 76 11.43 1.61 6.11
C ILE A 76 12.33 1.14 4.96
N ASN A 77 12.78 -0.12 5.02
CA ASN A 77 13.56 -0.78 3.98
C ASN A 77 13.00 -2.15 3.60
N TRP A 78 12.93 -2.41 2.29
CA TRP A 78 12.57 -3.72 1.76
C TRP A 78 13.55 -4.81 2.23
N GLY A 79 13.02 -6.01 2.50
CA GLY A 79 13.77 -7.18 2.98
C GLY A 79 14.23 -7.11 4.45
N ARG A 80 14.29 -5.91 5.06
CA ARG A 80 14.57 -5.74 6.50
C ARG A 80 13.29 -5.66 7.32
N ASP A 81 12.38 -4.76 6.92
CA ASP A 81 11.16 -4.48 7.68
C ASP A 81 9.91 -5.10 7.03
N VAL A 82 9.93 -5.22 5.70
CA VAL A 82 8.82 -5.77 4.91
C VAL A 82 9.36 -6.29 3.57
N GLU A 83 8.85 -7.41 3.11
CA GLU A 83 9.21 -7.95 1.79
C GLU A 83 8.53 -7.17 0.66
N LEU A 84 9.12 -7.23 -0.54
CA LEU A 84 8.44 -6.70 -1.73
C LEU A 84 7.13 -7.45 -1.94
N GLY A 85 6.03 -6.70 -2.02
CA GLY A 85 4.72 -7.22 -2.42
C GLY A 85 4.78 -7.88 -3.80
N GLN A 86 3.82 -8.75 -4.09
CA GLN A 86 3.76 -9.50 -5.36
C GLN A 86 3.52 -8.59 -6.58
#